data_AF-A0A945KCA7-F1
#
_entry.id   AF-A0A945KCA7-F1
#
_cell.length_a   1.000
_cell.length_b   1.000
_cell.length_c   1.000
_cell.angle_alpha   90.00
_cell.angle_beta   90.00
_cell.angle_gamma   90.00
#
_symmetry.space_group_name_H-M   'P 1'
#
loop_
_entity.id
_entity.type
_entity.pdbx_description
1 polymer ?
#
loop_
_entity_poly.entity_id
_entity_poly.type
_entity_poly.pdbx_seq_one_letter_code
_entity_poly.pdbx_strand_id
1 'polypeptide(L)'
;MFGNPSLMTRVGVGKGIGFGIGLIGFFVLPHLWPEASSHLRWGILLWYTTFGAIIGVFGIFTHHPVLKIPMPWWVRDPVLGAWLNFVLTFFAYEPMKAMLHATFGADGLFVSPYWFVAEGALIGLFIGYFATRFGGEGVKTANW
;
A
#
# COMPACT_ATOMS: atom_id res chain seq x y z
N MET A 1 11.35 15.66 16.69
CA MET A 1 11.53 14.21 16.90
C MET A 1 10.48 13.82 17.93
N PHE A 2 9.39 13.15 17.52
CA PHE A 2 8.28 12.84 18.44
C PHE A 2 8.76 11.87 19.53
N GLY A 3 8.29 12.10 20.75
CA GLY A 3 9.01 11.79 21.99
C GLY A 3 9.26 10.32 22.33
N ASN A 4 8.72 9.35 21.61
CA ASN A 4 9.11 7.93 21.72
C ASN A 4 8.73 7.18 20.44
N PRO A 5 9.64 6.42 19.81
CA PRO A 5 9.30 5.52 18.71
C PRO A 5 8.25 4.49 19.19
N SER A 6 7.18 4.29 18.42
CA SER A 6 6.08 3.40 18.80
C SER A 6 5.50 2.69 17.57
N LEU A 7 5.39 1.38 17.66
CA LEU A 7 4.76 0.52 16.68
C LEU A 7 3.28 0.88 16.50
N MET A 8 2.58 1.19 17.58
CA MET A 8 1.17 1.59 17.51
C MET A 8 1.02 2.90 16.71
N THR A 9 1.92 3.87 16.92
CA THR A 9 1.95 5.09 16.10
C THR A 9 2.21 4.79 14.64
N ARG A 10 3.16 3.91 14.31
CA ARG A 10 3.45 3.51 12.93
C ARG A 10 2.24 2.87 12.25
N VAL A 11 1.60 1.91 12.91
CA VAL A 11 0.42 1.21 12.39
C VAL A 11 -0.76 2.17 12.26
N GLY A 12 -0.96 3.06 13.24
CA GLY A 12 -2.00 4.09 13.21
C GLY A 12 -1.82 5.05 12.02
N VAL A 13 -0.61 5.56 11.81
CA VAL A 13 -0.28 6.42 10.65
C VAL A 13 -0.47 5.65 9.34
N GLY A 14 0.03 4.41 9.27
CA GLY A 14 -0.11 3.57 8.09
C GLY A 14 -1.58 3.32 7.72
N LYS A 15 -2.39 2.92 8.69
CA LYS A 15 -3.85 2.76 8.51
C LYS A 15 -4.53 4.06 8.11
N GLY A 16 -4.19 5.18 8.76
CA GLY A 16 -4.81 6.47 8.46
C GLY A 16 -4.56 6.92 7.03
N ILE A 17 -3.32 6.81 6.54
CA ILE A 17 -2.98 7.15 5.16
C ILE A 17 -3.60 6.15 4.18
N GLY A 18 -3.48 4.84 4.48
CA GLY A 18 -4.08 3.79 3.67
C GLY A 18 -5.60 3.92 3.54
N PHE A 19 -6.28 4.28 4.63
CA PHE A 19 -7.71 4.58 4.65
C PHE A 19 -8.04 5.81 3.79
N GLY A 20 -7.24 6.87 3.86
CA GLY A 20 -7.40 8.05 3.00
C GLY A 20 -7.29 7.71 1.51
N ILE A 21 -6.29 6.92 1.12
CA ILE A 21 -6.13 6.44 -0.26
C ILE A 21 -7.31 5.55 -0.67
N GLY A 22 -7.71 4.63 0.22
CA GLY A 22 -8.85 3.76 0.02
C GLY A 22 -10.17 4.53 -0.17
N LEU A 23 -10.37 5.63 0.57
CA LEU A 23 -11.55 6.51 0.42
C LEU A 23 -11.55 7.22 -0.93
N ILE A 24 -10.39 7.70 -1.39
CA ILE A 24 -10.27 8.27 -2.74
C ILE A 24 -10.69 7.22 -3.77
N GLY A 25 -10.15 6.00 -3.68
CA GLY A 25 -10.55 4.90 -4.56
C GLY A 25 -12.05 4.57 -4.49
N PHE A 26 -12.62 4.54 -3.29
CA PHE A 26 -14.04 4.26 -3.05
C PHE A 26 -14.98 5.23 -3.79
N PHE A 27 -14.66 6.54 -3.75
CA PHE A 27 -15.49 7.58 -4.37
C PHE A 27 -15.15 7.85 -5.85
N VAL A 28 -13.90 7.63 -6.26
CA VAL A 28 -13.46 7.89 -7.65
C VAL A 28 -13.80 6.72 -8.58
N LEU A 29 -13.71 5.47 -8.11
CA LEU A 29 -14.00 4.28 -8.94
C LEU A 29 -15.34 4.31 -9.69
N PRO A 30 -16.48 4.69 -9.09
CA PRO A 30 -17.77 4.80 -9.79
C PRO A 30 -17.74 5.76 -10.99
N HIS A 31 -16.86 6.76 -10.96
CA HIS A 31 -16.73 7.75 -12.02
C HIS A 31 -15.86 7.24 -13.17
N LEU A 32 -14.87 6.40 -12.87
CA LEU A 32 -13.97 5.80 -13.86
C LEU A 32 -14.57 4.54 -14.49
N TRP A 33 -15.25 3.72 -13.68
CA TRP A 33 -15.88 2.48 -14.11
C TRP A 33 -17.25 2.34 -13.42
N PRO A 34 -18.32 2.87 -14.02
CA PRO A 34 -19.66 2.87 -13.42
C PRO A 34 -20.19 1.48 -13.06
N GLU A 35 -19.82 0.46 -13.85
CA GLU A 35 -20.18 -0.94 -13.63
C GLU A 35 -19.42 -1.61 -12.46
N ALA A 36 -18.50 -0.89 -11.81
CA ALA A 36 -17.75 -1.42 -10.67
C ALA A 36 -18.69 -1.74 -9.50
N SER A 37 -18.66 -3.00 -9.07
CA SER A 37 -19.50 -3.49 -7.98
C SER A 37 -19.20 -2.77 -6.65
N SER A 38 -20.22 -2.65 -5.80
CA SER A 38 -20.06 -2.10 -4.44
C SER A 38 -19.02 -2.89 -3.62
N HIS A 39 -18.97 -4.22 -3.80
CA HIS A 39 -18.00 -5.09 -3.15
C HIS A 39 -16.55 -4.73 -3.52
N LEU A 40 -16.27 -4.38 -4.78
CA LEU A 40 -14.94 -3.97 -5.21
C LEU A 40 -14.52 -2.64 -4.54
N ARG A 41 -15.44 -1.69 -4.41
CA ARG A 41 -15.17 -0.39 -3.74
C ARG A 41 -14.81 -0.58 -2.28
N TRP A 42 -15.60 -1.37 -1.55
CA TRP A 42 -15.30 -1.73 -0.16
C TRP A 42 -13.99 -2.53 -0.05
N GLY A 43 -13.76 -3.45 -0.99
CA GLY A 43 -12.52 -4.20 -1.11
C GLY A 43 -11.30 -3.29 -1.19
N ILE A 44 -11.33 -2.28 -2.07
CA ILE A 44 -10.26 -1.27 -2.22
C ILE A 44 -10.04 -0.49 -0.92
N LEU A 45 -11.11 0.02 -0.30
CA LEU A 45 -11.01 0.80 0.94
C LEU A 45 -10.33 0.01 2.06
N LEU A 46 -10.78 -1.22 2.28
CA LEU A 46 -10.26 -2.09 3.33
C LEU A 46 -8.87 -2.63 2.98
N TRP A 47 -8.60 -2.87 1.69
CA TRP A 47 -7.29 -3.29 1.21
C TRP A 47 -6.23 -2.25 1.50
N TYR A 48 -6.40 -0.99 1.07
CA TYR A 48 -5.37 0.03 1.30
C TYR A 48 -5.21 0.37 2.78
N THR A 49 -6.27 0.26 3.59
CA THR A 49 -6.17 0.35 5.06
C THR A 49 -5.29 -0.77 5.63
N THR A 50 -5.47 -2.00 5.16
CA THR A 50 -4.70 -3.18 5.57
C THR A 50 -3.25 -3.10 5.07
N PHE A 51 -3.08 -2.71 3.81
CA PHE A 51 -1.79 -2.44 3.19
C PHE A 51 -0.98 -1.46 4.03
N GLY A 52 -1.57 -0.33 4.41
CA GLY A 52 -0.92 0.68 5.25
C GLY A 52 -0.57 0.13 6.64
N ALA A 53 -1.42 -0.71 7.24
CA ALA A 53 -1.10 -1.38 8.48
C ALA A 53 0.13 -2.30 8.35
N ILE A 54 0.20 -3.11 7.29
CA ILE A 54 1.32 -4.03 7.03
C ILE A 54 2.63 -3.25 6.86
N ILE A 55 2.64 -2.18 6.05
CA ILE A 55 3.82 -1.30 5.91
C ILE A 55 4.24 -0.71 7.27
N GLY A 56 3.27 -0.29 8.08
CA GLY A 56 3.51 0.19 9.44
C GLY A 56 4.22 -0.85 10.32
N VAL A 57 3.71 -2.08 10.36
CA VAL A 57 4.24 -3.20 11.15
C VAL A 57 5.65 -3.60 10.72
N PHE A 58 5.88 -3.76 9.42
CA PHE A 58 7.19 -4.20 8.92
C PHE A 58 8.29 -3.15 9.08
N GLY A 59 7.91 -1.94 9.47
CA GLY A 59 8.79 -0.88 9.95
C GLY A 59 9.84 -1.23 11.00
N ILE A 60 9.56 -2.27 11.79
CA ILE A 60 10.45 -2.76 12.84
C ILE A 60 11.70 -3.43 12.24
N PHE A 61 11.60 -3.98 11.03
CA PHE A 61 12.71 -4.66 10.38
C PHE A 61 13.60 -3.65 9.65
N THR A 62 14.78 -3.37 10.20
CA THR A 62 15.82 -2.54 9.54
C THR A 62 16.85 -3.36 8.79
N HIS A 63 16.78 -4.69 8.89
CA HIS A 63 17.69 -5.62 8.24
C HIS A 63 16.90 -6.79 7.66
N HIS A 64 17.39 -7.34 6.55
CA HIS A 64 16.80 -8.53 5.96
C HIS A 64 16.93 -9.71 6.95
N PRO A 65 15.84 -10.42 7.30
CA PRO A 65 15.86 -11.42 8.38
C PRO A 65 16.81 -12.59 8.12
N VAL A 66 16.96 -13.00 6.84
CA VAL A 66 17.86 -14.09 6.42
C VAL A 66 19.25 -13.58 6.05
N LEU A 67 19.33 -12.68 5.07
CA LEU A 67 20.60 -12.18 4.51
C LEU A 67 21.36 -11.19 5.41
N LYS A 68 20.73 -10.66 6.48
CA LYS A 68 21.30 -9.69 7.42
C LYS A 68 21.84 -8.40 6.80
N ILE A 69 21.48 -8.08 5.56
CA ILE A 69 21.81 -6.82 4.91
C ILE A 69 20.89 -5.69 5.42
N PRO A 70 21.39 -4.43 5.51
CA PRO A 70 20.56 -3.31 5.90
C PRO A 70 19.45 -3.07 4.87
N MET A 71 18.22 -2.87 5.34
CA MET A 71 17.05 -2.56 4.53
C MET A 71 16.49 -1.20 4.97
N PRO A 72 16.94 -0.10 4.35
CA PRO A 72 16.39 1.21 4.66
C PRO A 72 14.91 1.28 4.26
N TRP A 73 14.15 2.14 4.95
CA TRP A 73 12.70 2.26 4.75
C TRP A 73 12.31 2.51 3.28
N TRP A 74 13.11 3.29 2.55
CA TRP A 74 12.89 3.62 1.13
C TRP A 74 13.16 2.46 0.16
N VAL A 75 13.70 1.34 0.64
CA VAL A 75 13.78 0.08 -0.13
C VAL A 75 12.73 -0.91 0.37
N ARG A 76 12.66 -1.11 1.69
CA ARG A 76 11.78 -2.09 2.33
C ARG A 76 10.31 -1.81 2.03
N ASP A 77 9.85 -0.58 2.28
CA ASP A 77 8.43 -0.24 2.21
C ASP A 77 7.90 -0.27 0.76
N PRO A 78 8.65 0.19 -0.26
CA PRO A 78 8.26 -0.01 -1.65
C PRO A 78 8.27 -1.47 -2.08
N VAL A 79 9.26 -2.26 -1.68
CA VAL A 79 9.31 -3.69 -2.03
C VAL A 79 8.12 -4.44 -1.44
N LEU A 80 7.78 -4.17 -0.17
CA LEU A 80 6.59 -4.73 0.46
C LEU A 80 5.32 -4.27 -0.24
N GLY A 81 5.22 -2.98 -0.58
CA GLY A 81 4.06 -2.45 -1.28
C GLY A 81 3.87 -3.06 -2.67
N ALA A 82 4.95 -3.19 -3.43
CA ALA A 82 4.97 -3.87 -4.72
C ALA A 82 4.53 -5.32 -4.56
N TRP A 83 5.06 -6.04 -3.57
CA TRP A 83 4.72 -7.45 -3.33
C TRP A 83 3.23 -7.63 -2.99
N LEU A 84 2.69 -6.81 -2.10
CA LEU A 84 1.27 -6.88 -1.71
C LEU A 84 0.36 -6.67 -2.92
N ASN A 85 0.63 -5.64 -3.73
CA ASN A 85 -0.18 -5.39 -4.92
C ASN A 85 0.10 -6.39 -6.06
N PHE A 86 1.29 -6.99 -6.12
CA PHE A 86 1.58 -8.11 -7.01
C PHE A 86 0.68 -9.30 -6.69
N VAL A 87 0.62 -9.69 -5.42
CA VAL A 87 -0.28 -10.77 -4.97
C VAL A 87 -1.75 -10.40 -5.23
N LEU A 88 -2.15 -9.16 -4.95
CA LEU A 88 -3.51 -8.69 -5.27
C LEU A 88 -3.80 -8.79 -6.78
N THR A 89 -2.83 -8.44 -7.63
CA THR A 89 -2.97 -8.52 -9.09
C THR A 89 -3.23 -9.95 -9.55
N PHE A 90 -2.66 -10.97 -8.90
CA PHE A 90 -2.98 -12.37 -9.21
C PHE A 90 -4.41 -12.74 -8.82
N PHE A 91 -4.91 -12.26 -7.68
CA PHE A 91 -6.29 -12.54 -7.25
C PHE A 91 -7.35 -11.76 -8.03
N ALA A 92 -7.02 -10.55 -8.46
CA ALA A 92 -7.95 -9.58 -9.03
C ALA A 92 -7.57 -9.18 -10.47
N TYR A 93 -6.85 -10.04 -11.20
CA TYR A 93 -6.33 -9.71 -12.53
C TYR A 93 -7.42 -9.24 -13.50
N GLU A 94 -8.47 -10.05 -13.66
CA GLU A 94 -9.58 -9.75 -14.57
C GLU A 94 -10.35 -8.46 -14.20
N PRO A 95 -10.81 -8.26 -12.96
CA PRO A 95 -11.49 -7.00 -12.61
C PRO A 95 -10.57 -5.78 -12.73
N MET A 96 -9.28 -5.90 -12.41
CA MET A 96 -8.30 -4.83 -12.61
C MET A 96 -8.12 -4.50 -14.09
N LYS A 97 -8.01 -5.53 -14.94
CA LYS A 97 -7.92 -5.36 -16.40
C LYS A 97 -9.16 -4.67 -16.94
N ALA A 98 -10.36 -5.14 -16.57
CA ALA A 98 -11.61 -4.53 -16.99
C ALA A 98 -11.69 -3.04 -16.61
N MET A 99 -11.27 -2.69 -15.39
CA MET A 99 -11.18 -1.29 -14.94
C MET A 99 -10.22 -0.46 -15.79
N LEU A 100 -9.01 -0.98 -16.08
CA LEU A 100 -8.02 -0.28 -16.89
C LEU A 100 -8.49 -0.10 -18.34
N HIS A 101 -9.12 -1.12 -18.94
CA HIS A 101 -9.73 -1.02 -20.27
C HIS A 101 -10.87 0.01 -20.30
N ALA A 102 -11.70 0.07 -19.26
CA ALA A 102 -12.76 1.07 -19.16
C ALA A 102 -12.20 2.50 -19.04
N THR A 103 -11.05 2.66 -18.38
CA THR A 103 -10.45 3.97 -18.11
C THR A 103 -9.56 4.47 -19.25
N PHE A 104 -8.74 3.60 -19.83
CA PHE A 104 -7.70 3.95 -20.80
C PHE A 104 -7.97 3.46 -22.23
N GLY A 105 -9.07 2.72 -22.45
CA GLY A 105 -9.37 2.08 -23.73
C GLY A 105 -8.57 0.79 -23.95
N ALA A 106 -9.01 -0.04 -24.89
CA ALA A 106 -8.41 -1.36 -25.11
C ALA A 106 -6.98 -1.31 -25.66
N ASP A 107 -6.64 -0.25 -26.39
CA ASP A 107 -5.33 -0.04 -27.00
C ASP A 107 -4.45 0.92 -26.17
N GLY A 108 -4.85 1.22 -24.94
CA GLY A 108 -4.12 2.13 -24.05
C GLY A 108 -2.78 1.55 -23.58
N LEU A 109 -1.76 2.39 -23.42
CA LEU A 109 -0.45 1.97 -22.88
C LEU A 109 -0.50 1.47 -21.42
N PHE A 110 -1.57 1.80 -20.71
CA PHE A 110 -1.76 1.50 -19.29
C PHE A 110 -2.76 0.36 -19.01
N VAL A 111 -3.01 -0.52 -19.99
CA VAL A 111 -3.99 -1.62 -19.85
C VAL A 111 -3.48 -2.82 -19.04
N SER A 112 -2.18 -2.94 -18.81
CA SER A 112 -1.59 -4.06 -18.06
C SER A 112 -1.90 -3.94 -16.56
N PRO A 113 -2.55 -4.92 -15.92
CA PRO A 113 -2.78 -4.91 -14.47
C PRO A 113 -1.50 -4.85 -13.63
N TYR A 114 -0.34 -5.19 -14.18
CA TYR A 114 0.93 -5.08 -13.45
C TYR A 114 1.31 -3.63 -13.10
N TRP A 115 0.64 -2.62 -13.68
CA TRP A 115 0.77 -1.23 -13.22
C TRP A 115 0.36 -1.05 -11.75
N PHE A 116 -0.52 -1.89 -11.21
CA PHE A 116 -0.86 -1.88 -9.78
C PHE A 116 0.32 -2.28 -8.89
N VAL A 117 1.29 -3.04 -9.41
CA VAL A 117 2.54 -3.37 -8.68
C VAL A 117 3.39 -2.12 -8.49
N ALA A 118 3.55 -1.33 -9.56
CA ALA A 118 4.28 -0.07 -9.51
C ALA A 118 3.58 0.94 -8.60
N GLU A 119 2.25 1.03 -8.70
CA GLU A 119 1.42 1.84 -7.80
C GLU A 119 1.57 1.41 -6.33
N GLY A 120 1.56 0.11 -6.06
CA GLY A 120 1.83 -0.44 -4.73
C GLY A 120 3.22 -0.06 -4.21
N ALA A 121 4.25 -0.06 -5.06
CA ALA A 121 5.59 0.39 -4.67
C ALA A 121 5.60 1.87 -4.26
N LEU A 122 4.93 2.72 -5.02
CA LEU A 122 4.85 4.17 -4.76
C LEU A 122 4.03 4.48 -3.50
N ILE A 123 2.90 3.81 -3.31
CA ILE A 123 2.08 3.97 -2.11
C ILE A 123 2.82 3.42 -0.88
N GLY A 124 3.51 2.29 -1.02
CA GLY A 124 4.39 1.73 0.01
C GLY A 124 5.47 2.72 0.43
N LEU A 125 6.15 3.36 -0.54
CA LEU A 125 7.13 4.42 -0.28
C LEU A 125 6.53 5.58 0.52
N PHE A 126 5.37 6.06 0.07
CA PHE A 126 4.68 7.22 0.64
C PHE A 126 4.25 6.94 2.08
N ILE A 127 3.59 5.81 2.33
CA ILE A 127 3.21 5.39 3.68
C ILE A 127 4.44 5.17 4.56
N GLY A 128 5.45 4.49 4.02
CA GLY A 128 6.72 4.21 4.69
C GLY A 128 7.44 5.47 5.18
N TYR A 129 7.46 6.52 4.36
CA TYR A 129 8.01 7.83 4.71
C TYR A 129 7.31 8.41 5.94
N PHE A 130 5.98 8.50 5.94
CA PHE A 130 5.25 9.10 7.05
C PHE A 130 5.27 8.24 8.31
N ALA A 131 5.12 6.91 8.17
CA ALA A 131 5.21 5.99 9.30
C ALA A 131 6.59 6.09 9.97
N THR A 132 7.66 6.20 9.19
CA THR A 132 9.02 6.36 9.70
C THR A 132 9.26 7.74 10.30
N ARG A 133 8.72 8.80 9.70
CA ARG A 133 8.85 10.17 10.21
C ARG A 133 8.14 10.38 11.55
N PHE A 134 6.96 9.78 11.74
CA PHE A 134 6.16 9.97 12.96
C PHE A 134 6.39 8.89 14.02
N GLY A 135 6.59 7.63 13.62
CA GLY A 135 6.70 6.50 14.54
C GLY A 135 8.12 5.98 14.76
N GLY A 136 9.14 6.53 14.08
CA GLY A 136 10.52 6.02 14.12
C GLY A 136 10.69 4.71 13.35
N GLU A 137 11.85 4.06 13.41
CA GLU A 137 12.10 2.76 12.74
C GLU A 137 12.92 1.80 13.62
N GLY A 138 12.88 0.51 13.28
CA GLY A 138 13.69 -0.51 13.95
C GLY A 138 13.09 -1.05 15.25
N VAL A 139 13.82 -1.96 15.91
CA VAL A 139 13.40 -2.66 17.14
C VAL A 139 13.02 -1.70 18.27
N LYS A 140 13.57 -0.47 18.29
CA LYS A 140 13.22 0.56 19.27
C LYS A 140 11.73 0.95 19.22
N THR A 141 11.06 0.68 18.11
CA THR A 141 9.61 0.91 17.95
C THR A 141 8.75 -0.19 18.57
N ALA A 142 9.31 -1.33 18.96
CA ALA A 142 8.56 -2.47 19.50
C ALA A 142 8.08 -2.31 20.95
N ASN A 143 8.31 -1.15 21.57
CA ASN A 143 7.80 -0.83 22.91
C ASN A 143 6.31 -0.47 22.80
N TRP A 144 5.47 -1.17 23.55
CA TRP A 144 4.01 -1.02 23.58
C TRP A 144 3.57 0.00 24.63
#